data_AF-A0A4Y8Z4Y0-F1
#
_entry.id   AF-A0A4Y8Z4Y0-F1
#
_cell.length_a   1.000
_cell.length_b   1.000
_cell.length_c   1.000
_cell.angle_alpha   90.00
_cell.angle_beta   90.00
_cell.angle_gamma   90.00
#
_symmetry.space_group_name_H-M   'P 1'
#
loop_
_entity.id
_entity.type
_entity.pdbx_description
1 polymer ?
#
loop_
_entity_poly.entity_id
_entity_poly.type
_entity_poly.pdbx_seq_one_letter_code
_entity_poly.pdbx_strand_id
1 'polypeptide(L)' 'MATKKSGDALVDFAAMWEPFGGAPFEEIFVKFGVNVDEYKRRLFTRLTDPDRAGLIDPALRSRLIDYSTHATGTTQRPHR' A
#
# COMPACT_ATOMS: atom_id res chain seq x y z
N MET A 1 -12.78 -8.76 -10.52
CA MET A 1 -12.03 -8.17 -11.66
C MET A 1 -10.56 -8.26 -11.30
N ALA A 2 -9.72 -8.90 -12.12
CA ALA A 2 -8.29 -9.00 -11.84
C ALA A 2 -7.67 -7.61 -11.99
N THR A 3 -7.16 -7.05 -10.89
CA THR A 3 -6.35 -5.83 -10.93
C THR A 3 -5.14 -6.13 -11.82
N LYS A 4 -4.97 -5.37 -12.90
CA LYS A 4 -3.74 -5.44 -13.70
C LYS A 4 -2.58 -5.14 -12.75
N LYS A 5 -1.54 -5.98 -12.77
CA LYS A 5 -0.31 -5.70 -12.02
C LYS A 5 0.26 -4.38 -12.52
N SER A 6 0.51 -3.47 -11.59
CA SER A 6 1.13 -2.16 -11.84
C SER A 6 2.59 -2.28 -12.25
N GLY A 7 3.22 -3.45 -12.05
CA GLY A 7 4.64 -3.65 -12.26
C GLY A 7 5.51 -3.09 -11.13
N ASP A 8 4.88 -2.58 -10.07
CA ASP A 8 5.55 -2.10 -8.86
C ASP A 8 5.17 -3.00 -7.67
N ALA A 9 6.17 -3.62 -7.06
CA ALA A 9 5.93 -4.57 -5.97
C ALA A 9 5.28 -3.92 -4.73
N LEU A 10 5.51 -2.62 -4.47
CA LEU A 10 4.88 -1.91 -3.35
C LEU A 10 3.41 -1.68 -3.66
N VAL A 11 3.09 -1.18 -4.87
CA VAL A 11 1.71 -0.89 -5.28
C VAL A 11 0.90 -2.17 -5.41
N ASP A 12 1.45 -3.22 -6.03
CA ASP A 12 0.76 -4.51 -6.18
C ASP A 12 0.46 -5.15 -4.82
N PHE A 13 1.38 -5.04 -3.87
CA PHE A 13 1.15 -5.51 -2.51
C PHE A 13 0.11 -4.66 -1.77
N ALA A 14 0.17 -3.33 -1.89
CA ALA A 14 -0.82 -2.44 -1.31
C ALA A 14 -2.23 -2.73 -1.85
N ALA A 15 -2.35 -2.94 -3.17
CA ALA A 15 -3.60 -3.28 -3.83
C ALA A 15 -4.19 -4.61 -3.35
N MET A 16 -3.34 -5.60 -3.07
CA MET A 16 -3.76 -6.88 -2.52
C MET A 16 -4.36 -6.75 -1.12
N TRP A 17 -3.84 -5.81 -0.30
CA TRP A 17 -4.28 -5.60 1.07
C TRP A 17 -5.30 -4.47 1.24
N GLU A 18 -5.59 -3.69 0.19
CA GLU A 18 -6.55 -2.58 0.22
C GLU A 18 -7.94 -2.99 0.75
N PRO A 19 -8.52 -4.15 0.36
CA PRO A 19 -9.81 -4.59 0.88
C PRO A 19 -9.84 -4.84 2.39
N PHE A 20 -8.67 -5.02 3.02
CA PHE A 20 -8.50 -5.26 4.45
C PHE A 20 -8.07 -4.01 5.23
N GLY A 21 -7.98 -2.85 4.55
CA GLY A 21 -7.50 -1.60 5.16
C GLY A 21 -5.98 -1.45 5.18
N GLY A 22 -5.25 -2.31 4.48
CA GLY A 22 -3.80 -2.27 4.36
C GLY A 22 -3.09 -3.48 4.96
N ALA A 23 -1.80 -3.58 4.66
CA ALA A 23 -1.00 -4.74 5.05
C ALA A 23 -0.57 -4.66 6.52
N PRO A 24 -0.56 -5.79 7.25
CA PRO A 24 -0.03 -5.84 8.61
C PRO A 24 1.49 -5.68 8.61
N PHE A 25 2.03 -5.22 9.74
CA PHE A 25 3.47 -4.97 9.92
C PHE A 25 4.32 -6.20 9.60
N GLU A 26 3.94 -7.38 10.09
CA GLU A 26 4.71 -8.62 9.92
C GLU A 26 4.89 -8.96 8.43
N GLU A 27 3.82 -8.83 7.64
CA GLU A 27 3.85 -9.09 6.20
C GLU A 27 4.68 -8.04 5.44
N ILE A 28 4.57 -6.76 5.83
CA ILE A 28 5.40 -5.69 5.26
C ILE A 28 6.89 -5.96 5.54
N PHE A 29 7.20 -6.33 6.78
CA PHE A 29 8.58 -6.58 7.21
C PHE A 29 9.16 -7.82 6.52
N VAL A 30 8.42 -8.92 6.44
CA VAL A 30 8.85 -10.14 5.74
C VAL A 30 9.09 -9.87 4.26
N LYS A 31 8.22 -9.08 3.61
CA LYS A 31 8.31 -8.85 2.16
C LYS A 31 9.33 -7.78 1.76
N PHE A 32 9.49 -6.72 2.54
CA PHE A 32 10.26 -5.53 2.16
C PHE A 32 11.38 -5.16 3.14
N GLY A 33 11.46 -5.79 4.31
CA GLY A 33 12.48 -5.51 5.33
C GLY A 33 12.37 -4.11 5.95
N VAL A 34 11.19 -3.47 5.90
CA VAL A 34 10.96 -2.13 6.42
C VAL A 34 9.78 -2.10 7.38
N ASN A 35 9.71 -1.07 8.22
CA ASN A 35 8.53 -0.81 9.04
C ASN A 35 7.38 -0.19 8.22
N VAL A 36 6.20 -0.09 8.83
CA VAL A 36 4.99 0.42 8.18
C VAL A 36 5.16 1.86 7.69
N ASP A 37 5.80 2.73 8.48
CA ASP A 37 5.97 4.14 8.12
C ASP A 37 6.89 4.34 6.90
N GLU A 38 7.98 3.58 6.83
CA GLU A 38 8.88 3.58 5.69
C GLU A 38 8.22 2.96 4.46
N TYR A 39 7.46 1.88 4.63
CA TYR A 39 6.65 1.29 3.56
C TYR A 39 5.65 2.30 2.99
N LYS A 40 4.90 2.99 3.85
CA LYS A 40 3.92 4.02 3.45
C LYS A 40 4.57 5.20 2.76
N ARG A 41 5.71 5.69 3.27
CA ARG A 41 6.47 6.77 2.61
C ARG A 41 6.88 6.37 1.19
N ARG A 42 7.45 5.17 1.01
CA ARG A 42 7.83 4.66 -0.31
C ARG A 42 6.62 4.47 -1.22
N LEU A 43 5.54 3.92 -0.70
CA LEU A 43 4.29 3.74 -1.42
C LEU A 43 3.73 5.10 -1.91
N PHE A 44 3.67 6.10 -1.04
CA PHE A 44 3.23 7.45 -1.40
C PHE A 44 4.08 8.02 -2.54
N THR A 45 5.41 7.93 -2.46
CA THR A 45 6.32 8.38 -3.53
C THR A 45 6.02 7.68 -4.86
N ARG A 46 5.72 6.38 -4.87
CA ARG A 46 5.36 5.65 -6.10
C ARG A 46 4.00 6.07 -6.65
N LEU A 47 3.04 6.38 -5.77
CA LEU A 47 1.69 6.76 -6.18
C LEU A 47 1.64 8.21 -6.69
N THR A 48 2.48 9.11 -6.19
CA THR A 48 2.53 10.50 -6.64
C THR A 48 3.41 10.73 -7.87
N ASP A 49 4.16 9.72 -8.29
CA ASP A 49 4.94 9.76 -9.51
C ASP A 49 4.04 9.89 -10.77
N PRO A 50 4.24 10.94 -11.60
CA PRO A 50 3.37 11.23 -12.73
C PRO A 50 3.48 10.21 -13.86
N ASP A 51 4.65 9.57 -14.02
CA ASP A 51 4.89 8.54 -15.04
C ASP A 51 4.07 7.28 -14.72
N ARG A 52 3.88 6.98 -13.43
CA ARG A 52 3.12 5.82 -12.95
C ARG A 52 1.64 6.09 -12.72
N ALA A 53 1.21 7.35 -12.63
CA ALA A 53 -0.18 7.70 -12.33
C ALA A 53 -1.19 7.10 -13.32
N GLY A 54 -0.80 6.92 -14.59
CA GLY A 54 -1.64 6.31 -15.64
C GLY A 54 -1.70 4.78 -15.63
N LEU A 55 -0.84 4.11 -14.86
CA LEU A 55 -0.74 2.64 -14.82
C LEU A 55 -1.63 2.01 -13.75
N ILE A 56 -2.14 2.82 -12.83
CA ILE A 56 -2.93 2.39 -11.68
C ILE A 56 -4.36 2.91 -11.86
N ASP A 57 -5.35 2.06 -11.54
CA ASP A 57 -6.74 2.50 -11.48
C ASP A 57 -6.87 3.75 -10.57
N PRO A 58 -7.51 4.83 -11.03
CA PRO A 58 -7.53 6.10 -10.31
C PRO A 58 -8.24 6.01 -8.95
N ALA A 59 -9.28 5.17 -8.83
CA ALA A 59 -10.01 5.01 -7.58
C ALA A 59 -9.20 4.20 -6.55
N LEU A 60 -8.49 3.16 -7.00
CA LEU A 60 -7.53 2.42 -6.18
C LEU A 60 -6.37 3.32 -5.77
N ARG A 61 -5.79 4.08 -6.70
CA ARG A 61 -4.69 5.02 -6.43
C ARG A 61 -5.06 6.02 -5.34
N SER A 62 -6.26 6.61 -5.42
CA SER A 62 -6.75 7.55 -4.41
C SER A 62 -6.80 6.92 -3.00
N ARG A 63 -7.34 5.70 -2.89
CA ARG A 63 -7.44 4.97 -1.61
C ARG A 63 -6.07 4.57 -1.05
N LEU A 64 -5.13 4.21 -1.91
CA LEU A 64 -3.77 3.89 -1.49
C LEU A 64 -2.98 5.15 -1.06
N ILE A 65 -3.23 6.29 -1.70
CA ILE A 65 -2.67 7.58 -1.27
C ILE A 65 -3.18 7.91 0.14
N ASP A 66 -4.50 7.83 0.35
CA ASP A 66 -5.13 8.06 1.65
C ASP A 66 -4.52 7.16 2.74
N TYR A 67 -4.43 5.86 2.48
CA TYR A 67 -3.77 4.89 3.39
C TYR A 67 -2.32 5.28 3.73
N SER A 68 -1.56 5.75 2.74
CA SER A 68 -0.14 6.09 2.91
C SER A 68 0.07 7.40 3.69
N THR A 69 -0.89 8.32 3.65
CA THR A 69 -0.83 9.59 4.39
C THR A 69 -1.37 9.51 5.80
N HIS A 70 -2.24 8.55 6.09
CA HIS A 70 -2.76 8.36 7.45
C HIS A 70 -1.70 7.70 8.34
N ALA A 71 -1.44 8.31 9.50
CA ALA A 71 -0.68 7.67 10.56
C ALA A 71 -1.43 6.39 10.96
N THR A 72 -0.80 5.23 10.79
CA THR A 72 -1.34 3.94 11.27
C THR A 72 -1.23 3.90 12.78
N GLY A 73 -2.10 4.63 13.45
CA GLY A 73 -2.34 4.55 14.89
C GLY A 73 -3.30 3.41 15.22
N THR A 74 -3.08 2.21 14.67
CA THR A 74 -3.84 1.03 15.07
C THR A 74 -2.98 -0.20 14.87
N THR A 75 -2.30 -0.58 15.95
CA THR A 75 -1.99 -1.96 16.28
C THR A 75 -3.21 -2.81 15.95
N GLN A 76 -3.17 -3.52 14.83
CA GLN A 76 -4.18 -4.53 14.49
C GLN A 76 -4.17 -5.53 15.63
N ARG A 77 -5.19 -5.46 16.51
CA ARG A 77 -5.32 -6.37 17.66
C ARG A 77 -5.23 -7.80 17.13
N PRO A 78 -4.40 -8.67 17.72
CA PRO A 78 -4.44 -10.08 17.38
C PRO A 78 -5.86 -10.57 17.66
N HIS A 79 -6.50 -11.14 16.63
CA HIS A 79 -7.75 -11.85 16.79
C HIS A 79 -7.50 -12.95 17.84
N ARG A 80 -8.12 -12.78 19.01
CA ARG A 80 -8.09 -13.72 20.13
C ARG A 80 -9.16 -14.78 19.97
#